data_AF-A0A3E0NZT0-F1
#
_entry.id   AF-A0A3E0NZT0-F1
#
_cell.length_a   1.000
_cell.length_b   1.000
_cell.length_c   1.000
_cell.angle_alpha   90.00
_cell.angle_beta   90.00
_cell.angle_gamma   90.00
#
_symmetry.space_group_name_H-M   'P 1'
#
loop_
_entity.id
_entity.type
_entity.pdbx_description
1 polymer ?
#
loop_
_entity_poly.entity_id
_entity_poly.type
_entity_poly.pdbx_seq_one_letter_code
_entity_poly.pdbx_strand_id
1 'polypeptide(L)'
;MTVAIQALCLISLLFAAWVIVGNWYGVIHACVTKRSFSSLPILGGLLGALAFLAFETLRPFWWVPLVADIGCVPVLALTLLYLTTRRLRG
;
A
#
# COMPACT_ATOMS: atom_id res chain seq x y z
N MET A 1 -11.01 6.97 -22.85
CA MET A 1 -10.83 7.59 -21.51
C MET A 1 -10.63 9.08 -21.71
N THR A 2 -11.30 9.96 -20.96
CA THR A 2 -11.13 11.41 -21.12
C THR A 2 -9.78 11.85 -20.52
N VAL A 3 -9.19 12.93 -21.06
CA VAL A 3 -7.91 13.50 -20.58
C VAL A 3 -7.93 13.78 -19.07
N ALA A 4 -9.09 14.24 -18.56
CA ALA A 4 -9.29 14.49 -17.14
C ALA A 4 -9.13 13.23 -16.26
N ILE A 5 -9.62 12.07 -16.72
CA ILE A 5 -9.48 10.80 -15.97
C ILE A 5 -8.01 10.36 -15.95
N GLN A 6 -7.30 10.49 -17.07
CA GLN A 6 -5.87 10.17 -17.13
C GLN A 6 -5.05 11.04 -16.17
N ALA A 7 -5.32 12.35 -16.14
CA ALA A 7 -4.67 13.26 -15.22
C ALA A 7 -4.94 12.89 -13.75
N LEU A 8 -6.18 12.57 -13.40
CA LEU A 8 -6.56 12.14 -12.05
C LEU A 8 -5.85 10.85 -11.64
N CYS A 9 -5.78 9.86 -12.54
CA CYS A 9 -5.09 8.60 -12.27
C CYS A 9 -3.58 8.82 -12.10
N LEU A 10 -2.97 9.71 -12.89
CA LEU A 10 -1.55 10.04 -12.76
C LEU A 10 -1.24 10.74 -11.43
N ILE A 11 -2.08 11.71 -11.03
CA ILE A 11 -1.97 12.38 -9.72
C ILE A 11 -2.11 11.36 -8.59
N SER A 12 -3.07 10.44 -8.71
CA SER A 12 -3.29 9.36 -7.73
C SER A 12 -2.09 8.42 -7.63
N LEU A 13 -1.45 8.08 -8.77
CA LEU A 13 -0.23 7.28 -8.81
C LEU A 13 0.94 7.96 -8.11
N LEU A 14 1.16 9.25 -8.40
CA LEU A 14 2.23 10.03 -7.79
C LEU A 14 2.01 10.19 -6.28
N PHE A 15 0.78 10.44 -5.86
CA PHE A 15 0.41 10.51 -4.45
C PHE A 15 0.62 9.17 -3.74
N ALA A 16 0.17 8.07 -4.36
CA ALA A 16 0.39 6.72 -3.83
C ALA A 16 1.89 6.40 -3.69
N ALA A 17 2.71 6.72 -4.71
CA ALA A 17 4.15 6.53 -4.67
C ALA A 17 4.80 7.36 -3.54
N TRP A 18 4.40 8.63 -3.37
CA TRP A 18 4.87 9.48 -2.29
C TRP A 18 4.55 8.90 -0.91
N VAL A 19 3.32 8.42 -0.71
CA VAL A 19 2.89 7.78 0.55
C VAL A 19 3.69 6.50 0.81
N ILE A 20 3.89 5.65 -0.20
CA ILE A 20 4.66 4.41 -0.08
C ILE A 20 6.10 4.73 0.33
N VAL A 21 6.77 5.66 -0.36
CA VAL A 21 8.15 6.05 -0.05
C VAL A 21 8.25 6.69 1.34
N GLY A 22 7.30 7.56 1.70
CA GLY A 22 7.23 8.19 3.02
C GLY A 22 7.03 7.16 4.15
N ASN A 23 6.18 6.15 3.94
CA ASN A 23 5.99 5.04 4.87
C ASN A 23 7.28 4.23 5.03
N TRP A 24 7.97 3.89 3.93
CA TRP A 24 9.26 3.20 3.98
C TRP A 24 10.32 4.01 4.74
N TYR A 25 10.45 5.30 4.44
CA TYR A 25 11.38 6.18 5.13
C TYR A 25 11.06 6.26 6.63
N GLY A 26 9.79 6.44 6.99
CA GLY A 26 9.34 6.48 8.38
C GLY A 26 9.63 5.20 9.14
N VAL A 27 9.41 4.04 8.51
CA VAL A 27 9.73 2.73 9.10
C VAL A 27 11.24 2.56 9.28
N ILE A 28 12.05 2.84 8.26
CA ILE A 28 13.51 2.75 8.36
C ILE A 28 14.02 3.68 9.47
N HIS A 29 13.55 4.93 9.49
CA HIS A 29 13.92 5.91 10.51
C HIS A 29 13.47 5.46 11.92
N ALA A 30 12.27 4.89 12.05
CA ALA A 30 11.78 4.33 13.32
C ALA A 30 12.63 3.15 13.79
N CYS A 31 13.03 2.26 12.88
CA CYS A 31 13.93 1.14 13.18
C CYS A 31 15.31 1.63 13.65
N VAL A 32 15.86 2.67 13.01
CA VAL A 32 17.16 3.24 13.38
C VAL A 32 17.10 4.03 14.70
N THR A 33 16.05 4.82 14.90
CA THR A 33 15.91 5.69 16.08
C THR A 33 15.20 5.04 17.26
N LYS A 34 14.68 3.81 17.09
CA LYS A 34 13.86 3.08 18.07
C LYS A 34 12.65 3.90 18.59
N ARG A 35 12.14 4.83 17.78
CA ARG A 35 10.95 5.65 18.11
C ARG A 35 9.71 5.06 17.46
N SER A 36 8.56 5.22 18.11
CA SER A 36 7.29 4.82 17.52
C SER A 36 6.99 5.65 16.27
N PHE A 37 6.63 5.00 15.18
CA PHE A 37 6.14 5.65 13.97
C PHE A 37 4.74 5.14 13.66
N SER A 38 3.81 6.06 13.42
CA SER A 38 2.47 5.75 12.96
C SER A 38 2.49 5.76 11.44
N SER A 39 2.60 4.58 10.82
CA SER A 39 2.37 4.44 9.39
C SER A 39 0.90 4.72 9.11
N LEU A 40 0.58 5.47 8.05
CA LEU A 40 -0.75 5.48 7.47
C LEU A 40 -0.83 4.28 6.53
N PRO A 41 -1.27 3.10 7.00
CA PRO A 41 -1.20 1.91 6.20
C PRO A 41 -2.32 1.94 5.16
N ILE A 42 -2.16 1.22 4.06
CA ILE A 42 -3.23 0.85 3.12
C ILE A 42 -3.65 1.96 2.15
N LEU A 43 -3.57 3.24 2.53
CA LEU A 43 -3.96 4.36 1.64
C LEU A 43 -3.10 4.44 0.38
N GLY A 44 -1.78 4.27 0.50
CA GLY A 44 -0.88 4.28 -0.65
C GLY A 44 -1.15 3.09 -1.59
N GLY A 45 -1.26 1.90 -1.01
CA GLY A 45 -1.53 0.68 -1.77
C GLY A 45 -2.89 0.67 -2.48
N LEU A 46 -3.97 1.08 -1.81
CA LEU A 46 -5.31 1.12 -2.40
C LEU A 46 -5.43 2.15 -3.51
N LEU A 47 -4.96 3.38 -3.29
CA LEU A 47 -5.02 4.43 -4.31
C LEU A 47 -4.17 4.07 -5.52
N GLY A 48 -2.99 3.50 -5.30
CA GLY A 48 -2.15 2.98 -6.38
C GLY A 48 -2.84 1.86 -7.14
N ALA A 49 -3.42 0.88 -6.46
CA ALA A 49 -4.11 -0.25 -7.11
C ALA A 49 -5.30 0.22 -7.97
N LEU A 50 -6.12 1.14 -7.45
CA LEU A 50 -7.24 1.73 -8.21
C LEU A 50 -6.75 2.48 -9.45
N ALA A 51 -5.64 3.21 -9.34
CA ALA A 51 -5.06 3.91 -10.48
C ALA A 51 -4.50 2.91 -11.52
N PHE A 52 -3.85 1.82 -11.09
CA PHE A 52 -3.38 0.77 -12.00
C PHE A 52 -4.53 0.08 -12.74
N LEU A 53 -5.66 -0.18 -12.07
CA LEU A 53 -6.84 -0.78 -12.71
C LEU A 53 -7.43 0.12 -13.83
N ALA A 54 -7.30 1.44 -13.68
CA ALA A 54 -7.77 2.42 -14.65
C ALA A 54 -6.91 2.48 -15.93
N PHE A 55 -5.63 2.08 -15.89
CA PHE A 55 -4.77 1.99 -17.06
C PHE A 55 -4.71 0.57 -17.59
N GLU A 56 -5.18 0.33 -18.82
CA GLU A 56 -5.21 -1.03 -19.41
C GLU A 56 -3.84 -1.72 -19.41
N THR A 57 -2.77 -0.97 -19.66
CA THR A 57 -1.38 -1.48 -19.66
C THR A 57 -0.86 -1.82 -18.27
N LEU A 58 -1.35 -1.14 -17.22
CA LEU A 58 -0.93 -1.35 -15.83
C LEU A 58 -1.87 -2.27 -15.07
N ARG A 59 -3.07 -2.54 -15.59
CA ARG A 59 -4.10 -3.37 -14.97
C ARG A 59 -3.57 -4.74 -14.52
N PRO A 60 -2.72 -5.48 -15.27
CA PRO A 60 -2.17 -6.75 -14.79
C PRO A 60 -1.31 -6.63 -13.51
N PHE A 61 -0.78 -5.44 -13.24
CA PHE A 61 0.11 -5.13 -12.12
C PHE A 61 -0.62 -4.41 -10.97
N TRP A 62 -1.94 -4.43 -10.94
CA TRP A 62 -2.76 -3.74 -9.92
C TRP A 62 -2.40 -4.09 -8.47
N TRP A 63 -1.82 -5.27 -8.25
CA TRP A 63 -1.40 -5.76 -6.94
C TRP A 63 -0.04 -5.19 -6.49
N VAL A 64 0.77 -4.64 -7.40
CA VAL A 64 2.11 -4.12 -7.09
C VAL A 64 2.07 -3.01 -6.04
N PRO A 65 1.20 -1.98 -6.13
CA PRO A 65 1.10 -0.96 -5.08
C PRO A 65 0.69 -1.52 -3.71
N LEU A 66 -0.14 -2.56 -3.68
CA LEU A 66 -0.57 -3.20 -2.44
C LEU A 66 0.57 -3.95 -1.74
N VAL A 67 1.47 -4.56 -2.51
CA VAL A 67 2.67 -5.22 -1.97
C VAL A 67 3.74 -4.20 -1.60
N ALA A 68 3.87 -3.13 -2.36
CA ALA A 68 4.88 -2.09 -2.13
C ALA A 68 4.59 -1.24 -0.88
N ASP A 69 3.31 -1.02 -0.55
CA ASP A 69 2.92 -0.35 0.69
C ASP A 69 3.19 -1.27 1.88
N ILE A 70 4.28 -0.99 2.61
CA ILE A 70 4.60 -1.70 3.86
C ILE A 70 3.39 -1.77 4.77
N GLY A 71 2.50 -0.78 4.80
CA GLY A 71 1.32 -0.83 5.67
C GLY A 71 0.45 -2.08 5.47
N CYS A 72 0.45 -2.65 4.27
CA CYS A 72 -0.34 -3.83 3.94
C CYS A 72 0.34 -5.15 4.39
N VAL A 73 1.67 -5.23 4.38
CA VAL A 73 2.38 -6.52 4.58
C VAL A 73 2.35 -7.01 6.04
N PRO A 74 2.71 -6.22 7.08
CA PRO A 74 2.54 -6.60 8.47
C PRO A 74 1.06 -6.77 8.84
N VAL A 75 0.15 -5.95 8.30
CA VAL A 75 -1.29 -6.11 8.56
C VAL A 75 -1.79 -7.43 7.99
N LEU A 76 -1.40 -7.79 6.76
CA LEU A 76 -1.73 -9.07 6.15
C LEU A 76 -1.11 -10.23 6.94
N ALA A 77 0.16 -10.12 7.31
CA ALA A 77 0.85 -11.14 8.10
C ALA A 77 0.20 -11.35 9.48
N LEU A 78 -0.08 -10.27 10.21
CA LEU A 78 -0.77 -10.33 11.51
C LEU A 78 -2.18 -10.89 11.37
N THR A 79 -2.91 -10.53 10.32
CA THR A 79 -4.25 -11.06 10.05
C THR A 79 -4.20 -12.55 9.75
N LEU A 80 -3.26 -13.01 8.91
CA LEU A 80 -3.07 -14.44 8.63
C LEU A 80 -2.69 -15.22 9.89
N LEU A 81 -1.80 -14.66 10.73
CA LEU A 81 -1.39 -15.28 11.99
C LEU A 81 -2.56 -15.35 12.98
N TYR A 82 -3.38 -14.31 13.05
CA TYR A 82 -4.61 -14.29 13.85
C TYR A 82 -5.63 -15.33 13.37
N LEU A 83 -5.88 -15.42 12.06
CA LEU A 83 -6.84 -16.39 11.50
C LEU A 83 -6.38 -17.84 11.67
N THR A 84 -5.08 -18.12 11.52
CA THR A 84 -4.52 -19.46 11.72
C THR A 84 -4.53 -19.86 13.19
N THR A 85 -4.14 -18.98 14.10
CA THR A 85 -4.20 -19.25 15.55
C THR A 85 -5.63 -19.41 16.07
N ARG A 86 -6.61 -18.70 15.49
CA ARG A 86 -8.02 -18.86 15.84
C ARG A 86 -8.60 -20.19 15.36
N ARG A 87 -8.21 -20.67 14.16
CA ARG A 87 -8.62 -21.99 13.65
C ARG A 87 -8.05 -23.15 14.48
N LEU A 88 -6.86 -22.99 15.07
CA LEU A 88 -6.23 -24.01 15.92
C LEU A 88 -6.80 -24.08 17.34
N ARG A 89 -7.62 -23.11 17.75
CA ARG A 89 -8.26 -23.05 19.07
C ARG A 89 -9.76 -23.37 19.06
N GLY A 90 -10.33 -23.66 17.88
CA GLY A 90 -11.75 -23.97 17.68
C GLY A 90 -11.98 -25.45 17.43
#